data_AF-A0A015IGU3-F1
#
_entry.id   AF-A0A015IGU3-F1
#
_cell.length_a   1.000
_cell.length_b   1.000
_cell.length_c   1.000
_cell.angle_alpha   90.00
_cell.angle_beta   90.00
_cell.angle_gamma   90.00
#
_symmetry.space_group_name_H-M   'P 1'
#
loop_
_entity.id
_entity.type
_entity.pdbx_description
1 polymer ?
#
loop_
_entity_poly.entity_id
_entity_poly.type
_entity_poly.pdbx_seq_one_letter_code
_entity_poly.pdbx_strand_id
1 'polypeptide(L)'
;MAKRGDVVEFDEEIRVDNLCPVNEFQESATFYIHYTKDDEVEYCDKMELLGTLKIYFTDRGPDRKGSFALSFGQMEILKATARNETNGQNYLATFEIKKEH
;
A
#
# COMPACT_ATOMS: atom_id res chain seq x y z
N MET A 1 5.85 6.48 1.50
CA MET A 1 4.55 6.50 2.22
C MET A 1 4.24 7.92 2.63
N ALA A 2 2.95 8.26 2.69
CA ALA A 2 2.46 9.62 2.98
C ALA A 2 2.71 10.01 4.44
N LYS A 3 3.02 11.29 4.68
CA LYS A 3 3.10 11.88 6.01
C LYS A 3 1.98 12.89 6.21
N ARG A 4 1.60 13.11 7.47
CA ARG A 4 0.68 14.20 7.78
C ARG A 4 1.33 15.53 7.39
N GLY A 5 0.54 16.39 6.75
CA GLY A 5 0.97 17.70 6.29
C GLY A 5 1.52 17.69 4.86
N ASP A 6 1.72 16.52 4.25
CA ASP A 6 2.00 16.42 2.82
C ASP A 6 0.79 16.96 2.03
N VAL A 7 1.05 17.85 1.08
CA VAL A 7 0.06 18.30 0.09
C VAL A 7 0.19 17.38 -1.12
N VAL A 8 -0.86 16.62 -1.39
CA VAL A 8 -0.92 15.67 -2.51
C VAL A 8 -2.15 15.97 -3.37
N GLU A 9 -2.00 15.85 -4.68
CA GLU A 9 -3.11 16.05 -5.60
C GLU A 9 -4.10 14.86 -5.53
N PHE A 10 -5.34 15.10 -5.93
CA PHE A 10 -6.34 14.02 -5.98
C PHE A 10 -5.89 12.91 -6.91
N ASP A 11 -6.02 11.66 -6.43
CA ASP A 11 -5.60 10.45 -7.13
C ASP A 11 -4.10 10.41 -7.50
N GLU A 12 -3.27 11.32 -6.96
CA GLU A 12 -1.81 11.23 -7.07
C GLU A 12 -1.31 9.99 -6.32
N GLU A 13 -0.51 9.17 -7.02
CA GLU A 13 0.00 7.93 -6.48
C GLU A 13 1.36 8.11 -5.81
N ILE A 14 1.40 7.88 -4.50
CA ILE A 14 2.61 7.77 -3.71
C ILE A 14 3.08 6.31 -3.80
N ARG A 15 4.06 6.08 -4.68
CA ARG A 15 4.52 4.73 -5.05
C ARG A 15 5.75 4.25 -4.28
N VAL A 16 5.82 2.94 -4.13
CA VAL A 16 7.01 2.18 -3.74
C VAL A 16 7.22 1.10 -4.80
N ASP A 17 8.31 1.22 -5.54
CA ASP A 17 8.65 0.33 -6.65
C ASP A 17 9.71 -0.71 -6.25
N ASN A 18 9.94 -1.67 -7.16
CA ASN A 18 10.97 -2.70 -7.03
C ASN A 18 10.86 -3.54 -5.74
N LEU A 19 9.64 -3.80 -5.28
CA LEU A 19 9.38 -4.72 -4.19
C LEU A 19 9.59 -6.14 -4.70
N CYS A 20 10.49 -6.90 -4.09
CA CYS A 20 10.77 -8.28 -4.48
C CYS A 20 10.35 -9.26 -3.38
N PRO A 21 9.93 -10.48 -3.75
CA PRO A 21 9.77 -11.56 -2.79
C PRO A 21 11.07 -11.79 -1.98
N VAL A 22 10.93 -12.14 -0.70
CA VAL A 22 12.07 -12.40 0.20
C VAL A 22 12.87 -13.62 -0.27
N ASN A 23 12.20 -14.58 -0.91
CA ASN A 23 12.82 -15.75 -1.52
C ASN A 23 12.03 -16.24 -2.74
N GLU A 24 12.63 -17.17 -3.49
CA GLU A 24 12.05 -17.73 -4.71
C GLU A 24 10.74 -18.50 -4.52
N PHE A 25 10.47 -19.01 -3.32
CA PHE A 25 9.28 -19.80 -2.99
C PHE A 25 8.12 -18.95 -2.46
N GLN A 26 8.34 -17.67 -2.18
CA GLN A 26 7.27 -16.80 -1.69
C GLN A 26 6.23 -16.58 -2.80
N GLU A 27 5.01 -17.05 -2.57
CA GLU A 27 3.90 -17.02 -3.55
C GLU A 27 3.03 -15.77 -3.42
N SER A 28 3.14 -15.02 -2.33
CA SER A 28 2.35 -13.81 -2.09
C SER A 28 3.03 -12.83 -1.16
N ALA A 29 2.59 -11.59 -1.18
CA ALA A 29 2.89 -10.58 -0.15
C ALA A 29 1.58 -9.95 0.33
N THR A 30 1.55 -9.56 1.60
CA THR A 30 0.42 -8.84 2.19
C THR A 30 0.92 -7.48 2.67
N PHE A 31 0.35 -6.43 2.10
CA PHE A 31 0.53 -5.07 2.58
C PHE A 31 -0.45 -4.82 3.71
N TYR A 32 0.05 -4.39 4.87
CA TYR A 32 -0.75 -3.94 5.99
C TYR A 32 -0.79 -2.41 5.97
N ILE A 33 -1.96 -1.85 5.70
CA ILE A 33 -2.16 -0.41 5.62
C ILE A 33 -2.52 0.08 7.01
N HIS A 34 -1.60 0.83 7.62
CA HIS A 34 -1.79 1.44 8.92
C HIS A 34 -1.92 2.96 8.78
N TYR A 35 -2.63 3.58 9.71
CA TYR A 35 -2.69 5.03 9.84
C TYR A 35 -2.54 5.43 11.30
N THR A 36 -2.13 6.67 11.55
CA THR A 36 -2.04 7.21 12.91
C THR A 36 -2.43 8.67 12.92
N LYS A 37 -2.93 9.12 14.07
CA LYS A 37 -3.22 10.52 14.33
C LYS A 37 -2.07 11.28 15.00
N ASP A 38 -1.01 10.61 15.38
CA ASP A 38 0.13 11.22 16.07
C ASP A 38 1.22 11.60 15.05
N ASP A 39 1.87 12.74 15.26
CA ASP A 39 2.86 13.29 14.30
C ASP A 39 4.24 12.61 14.45
N GLU A 40 4.54 12.09 15.64
CA GLU A 40 5.78 11.40 16.00
C GLU A 40 5.47 9.98 16.46
N VAL A 41 5.53 9.05 15.52
CA VAL A 41 5.16 7.65 15.76
C VAL A 41 6.18 6.73 15.12
N GLU A 42 6.70 5.80 15.91
CA GLU A 42 7.46 4.67 15.38
C GLU A 42 6.51 3.60 14.84
N TYR A 43 6.87 2.99 13.72
CA TYR A 43 6.11 1.89 13.14
C TYR A 43 5.89 0.79 14.20
N CYS A 44 4.64 0.37 14.39
CA CYS A 44 4.10 -0.55 15.42
C CYS A 44 3.71 0.06 16.78
N ASP A 45 4.08 1.29 17.11
CA ASP A 45 3.55 1.97 18.30
C ASP A 45 2.40 2.89 17.87
N LYS A 46 1.23 2.82 18.52
CA LYS A 46 0.09 3.75 18.31
C LYS A 46 -0.38 3.96 16.86
N MET A 47 -0.27 2.95 15.99
CA MET A 47 -0.90 2.95 14.67
C MET A 47 -2.10 2.01 14.63
N GLU A 48 -3.16 2.42 13.93
CA GLU A 48 -4.35 1.61 13.71
C GLU A 48 -4.30 0.92 12.35
N LEU A 49 -4.67 -0.37 12.30
CA LEU A 49 -4.78 -1.12 11.05
C LEU A 49 -6.06 -0.70 10.32
N LEU A 50 -5.91 -0.09 9.15
CA LEU A 50 -7.02 0.28 8.27
C LEU A 50 -7.47 -0.91 7.41
N GLY A 51 -6.52 -1.77 7.03
CA GLY A 51 -6.82 -3.01 6.33
C GLY A 51 -5.60 -3.65 5.68
N THR A 52 -5.83 -4.62 4.81
CA THR A 52 -4.76 -5.35 4.12
C THR A 52 -5.02 -5.47 2.63
N LEU A 53 -3.94 -5.53 1.84
CA LEU A 53 -3.98 -5.80 0.41
C LEU A 53 -2.99 -6.93 0.09
N LYS A 54 -3.51 -8.05 -0.41
CA LYS A 54 -2.69 -9.22 -0.75
C LYS A 54 -2.46 -9.31 -2.26
N ILE A 55 -1.21 -9.49 -2.64
CA ILE A 55 -0.74 -9.72 -4.01
C ILE A 55 -0.20 -11.14 -4.15
N TYR A 56 -0.37 -11.76 -5.32
CA TYR A 56 0.19 -13.07 -5.64
C TYR A 56 1.30 -12.96 -6.69
N PHE A 57 2.36 -13.72 -6.48
CA PHE A 57 3.49 -13.88 -7.39
C PHE A 57 3.39 -15.24 -8.09
N THR A 58 2.36 -15.41 -8.92
CA THR A 58 2.05 -16.68 -9.61
C THR A 58 3.06 -17.05 -10.69
N ASP A 59 3.90 -16.10 -11.09
CA ASP A 59 4.95 -16.29 -12.09
C ASP A 59 6.17 -16.98 -11.47
N ARG A 60 7.03 -17.60 -12.29
CA ARG A 60 8.26 -18.26 -11.84
C ARG A 60 9.47 -17.38 -12.09
N GLY A 61 10.43 -17.38 -11.16
CA GLY A 61 11.74 -16.74 -11.34
C GLY A 61 12.09 -15.71 -10.25
N PRO A 62 13.38 -15.32 -10.15
CA PRO A 62 13.86 -14.40 -9.13
C PRO A 62 13.49 -12.93 -9.41
N ASP A 63 13.21 -12.58 -10.66
CA ASP A 63 12.95 -11.19 -11.09
C ASP A 63 11.50 -10.74 -10.91
N ARG A 64 10.74 -11.42 -10.04
CA ARG A 64 9.36 -11.08 -9.74
C ARG A 64 9.34 -9.76 -8.98
N LYS A 65 8.86 -8.71 -9.66
CA LYS A 65 8.76 -7.36 -9.08
C LYS A 65 7.31 -7.02 -8.82
N GLY A 66 7.09 -6.40 -7.67
CA GLY A 66 5.85 -5.75 -7.31
C GLY A 66 6.06 -4.25 -7.14
N SER A 67 4.96 -3.51 -7.23
CA SER A 67 4.85 -2.13 -6.77
C SER A 67 3.65 -2.01 -5.85
N PHE A 68 3.69 -0.99 -4.98
CA PHE A 68 2.59 -0.61 -4.11
C PHE A 68 2.39 0.90 -4.21
N ALA A 69 1.15 1.36 -4.27
CA ALA A 69 0.84 2.78 -4.25
C ALA A 69 -0.31 3.09 -3.31
N LEU A 70 -0.26 4.30 -2.76
CA LEU A 70 -1.39 4.94 -2.08
C LEU A 70 -1.81 6.16 -2.89
N SER A 71 -3.11 6.39 -3.02
CA SER A 71 -3.64 7.66 -3.49
C SER A 71 -4.86 8.08 -2.68
N PHE A 72 -5.04 9.39 -2.54
CA PHE A 72 -6.15 9.97 -1.81
C PHE A 72 -7.17 10.48 -2.81
N GLY A 73 -8.32 9.81 -2.85
CA GLY A 73 -9.45 10.19 -3.67
C GLY A 73 -10.27 11.30 -3.02
N GLN A 74 -11.40 11.61 -3.66
CA GLN A 74 -12.40 12.50 -3.07
C GLN A 74 -13.02 11.88 -1.81
N MET A 75 -13.50 12.74 -0.90
CA MET A 75 -14.21 12.32 0.33
C MET A 75 -13.39 11.39 1.25
N GLU A 76 -12.08 11.59 1.37
CA GLU A 76 -11.22 10.86 2.32
C GLU A 76 -11.11 9.35 2.05
N ILE A 77 -11.36 8.96 0.79
CA ILE A 77 -11.16 7.59 0.33
C ILE A 77 -9.68 7.39 0.05
N LEU A 78 -9.04 6.52 0.82
CA LEU A 78 -7.71 6.01 0.51
C LEU A 78 -7.83 4.85 -0.47
N LYS A 79 -7.12 4.94 -1.60
CA LYS A 79 -6.94 3.83 -2.53
C LYS A 79 -5.55 3.24 -2.31
N ALA A 80 -5.48 1.93 -2.13
CA ALA A 80 -4.24 1.18 -2.11
C ALA A 80 -4.19 0.29 -3.34
N THR A 81 -3.16 0.43 -4.15
CA THR A 81 -2.90 -0.45 -5.30
C THR A 81 -1.65 -1.26 -5.07
N ALA A 82 -1.65 -2.49 -5.57
CA ALA A 82 -0.46 -3.31 -5.66
C ALA A 82 -0.42 -3.96 -7.03
N ARG A 83 0.72 -3.93 -7.70
CA ARG A 83 0.86 -4.49 -9.04
C ARG A 83 1.95 -5.54 -9.06
N ASN A 84 1.69 -6.66 -9.72
CA ASN A 84 2.75 -7.57 -10.16
C ASN A 84 3.27 -7.02 -11.49
N GLU A 85 4.47 -6.47 -11.49
CA GLU A 85 5.09 -5.85 -12.68
C GLU A 85 5.54 -6.87 -13.71
N THR A 86 5.63 -8.16 -13.33
CA THR A 86 6.03 -9.25 -14.22
C THR A 86 4.92 -9.61 -15.21
N ASN A 87 3.69 -9.72 -14.70
CA ASN A 87 2.53 -10.14 -15.50
C ASN A 87 1.46 -9.04 -15.67
N GLY A 88 1.67 -7.88 -15.05
CA GLY A 88 0.78 -6.72 -15.13
C GLY A 88 -0.47 -6.80 -14.25
N GLN A 89 -0.65 -7.87 -13.47
CA GLN A 89 -1.82 -8.04 -12.59
C GLN A 89 -1.88 -6.92 -11.55
N ASN A 90 -3.04 -6.29 -11.42
CA ASN A 90 -3.26 -5.17 -10.51
C ASN A 90 -4.31 -5.54 -9.46
N TYR A 91 -4.05 -5.13 -8.22
CA TYR A 91 -4.88 -5.36 -7.06
C TYR A 91 -5.23 -4.01 -6.45
N LEU A 92 -6.47 -3.83 -6.03
CA LEU A 92 -6.98 -2.57 -5.49
C LEU A 92 -7.77 -2.85 -4.22
N ALA A 93 -7.53 -2.04 -3.19
CA ALA A 93 -8.39 -1.90 -2.04
C ALA A 93 -8.71 -0.43 -1.79
N THR A 94 -9.90 -0.15 -1.28
CA THR A 94 -10.34 1.21 -0.94
C THR A 94 -10.77 1.25 0.51
N PHE A 95 -10.39 2.31 1.22
CA PHE A 95 -10.66 2.48 2.64
C PHE A 95 -11.22 3.87 2.89
N GLU A 96 -12.25 3.96 3.74
CA GLU A 96 -12.75 5.24 4.24
C GLU A 96 -11.96 5.63 5.49
N ILE A 97 -11.28 6.78 5.45
CA ILE A 97 -10.64 7.33 6.64
C ILE A 97 -11.71 8.12 7.39
N LYS A 98 -12.26 7.53 8.47
CA LYS A 98 -13.28 8.21 9.28
C LYS A 98 -12.70 9.43 9.98
N LYS A 99 -13.26 10.61 9.71
CA LYS A 99 -13.15 11.75 10.62
C LYS A 99 -13.94 11.46 11.89
N GLU A 100 -13.27 11.38 13.02
CA GLU A 100 -13.94 11.60 14.30
C GLU A 100 -14.11 13.12 14.48
N HIS A 101 -15.33 13.54 14.79
CA HIS A 101 -15.70 14.93 15.11
C HIS A 101 -15.36 15.28 16.56
#